data_AF-F4QNJ3-F1
#
_entry.id   AF-F4QNJ3-F1
#
_cell.length_a   1.000
_cell.length_b   1.000
_cell.length_c   1.000
_cell.angle_alpha   90.00
_cell.angle_beta   90.00
_cell.angle_gamma   90.00
#
_symmetry.space_group_name_H-M   'P 1'
#
loop_
_entity.id
_entity.type
_entity.pdbx_description
1 polymer ?
#
loop_
_entity_poly.entity_id
_entity_poly.type
_entity_poly.pdbx_seq_one_letter_code
_entity_poly.pdbx_strand_id
1 'polypeptide(L)'
;MVTADTTARLFAIIARQTRKAVVFRRGPSRTVLLLTWDLESDTLTAGQWFKGRIYERRCDLSPDGELLCYFAAKHHGRPGTWTAISRPPYLKALALWEKR
;
A
#
# COMPACT_ATOMS: atom_id res chain seq x y z
N MET A 1 -16.37 -29.04 3.21
CA MET A 1 -16.63 -27.60 3.46
C MET A 1 -15.70 -26.79 2.58
N VAL A 2 -16.21 -26.10 1.56
CA VAL A 2 -15.43 -25.13 0.79
C VAL A 2 -15.29 -23.89 1.69
N THR A 3 -14.08 -23.60 2.18
CA THR A 3 -13.83 -22.29 2.81
C THR A 3 -14.10 -21.24 1.75
N ALA A 4 -15.00 -20.30 2.02
CA ALA A 4 -15.26 -19.20 1.10
C ALA A 4 -13.91 -18.53 0.75
N ASP A 5 -13.48 -18.71 -0.50
CA ASP A 5 -12.19 -18.21 -0.96
C ASP A 5 -12.23 -16.69 -0.83
N THR A 6 -11.50 -16.16 0.15
CA THR A 6 -11.51 -14.73 0.44
C THR A 6 -10.64 -14.07 -0.62
N THR A 7 -11.24 -13.78 -1.77
CA THR A 7 -10.54 -13.21 -2.92
C THR A 7 -9.78 -11.95 -2.51
N ALA A 8 -8.48 -11.94 -2.77
CA ALA A 8 -7.66 -10.75 -2.57
C ALA A 8 -8.12 -9.65 -3.54
N ARG A 9 -8.24 -8.42 -3.04
CA ARG A 9 -8.49 -7.23 -3.85
C ARG A 9 -7.17 -6.58 -4.18
N LEU A 10 -6.94 -6.31 -5.45
CA LEU A 10 -5.76 -5.61 -5.95
C LEU A 10 -6.13 -4.17 -6.31
N PHE A 11 -5.24 -3.24 -6.00
CA PHE A 11 -5.29 -1.87 -6.51
C PHE A 11 -3.86 -1.46 -6.82
N ALA A 12 -3.62 -0.86 -7.98
CA ALA A 12 -2.29 -0.44 -8.40
C ALA A 12 -2.26 1.05 -8.72
N ILE A 13 -1.12 1.69 -8.44
CA ILE A 13 -0.82 3.07 -8.83
C ILE A 13 0.49 3.03 -9.60
N ILE A 14 0.47 3.54 -10.84
CA ILE A 14 1.64 3.61 -11.73
C ILE A 14 2.27 4.99 -11.59
N ALA A 15 3.59 5.03 -11.45
CA ALA A 15 4.36 6.26 -11.42
C ALA A 15 4.26 6.97 -12.77
N ARG A 16 4.11 8.31 -12.75
CA ARG A 16 3.82 9.07 -13.97
C ARG A 16 5.00 9.15 -14.95
N GLN A 17 6.23 9.08 -14.46
CA GLN A 17 7.45 9.34 -15.26
C GLN A 17 8.37 8.11 -15.37
N THR A 18 8.01 6.99 -14.73
CA THR A 18 8.84 5.78 -14.72
C THR A 18 7.98 4.53 -14.90
N ARG A 19 8.61 3.42 -15.26
CA ARG A 19 7.97 2.10 -15.39
C ARG A 19 7.84 1.39 -14.03
N LYS A 20 7.55 2.14 -12.97
CA LYS A 20 7.37 1.62 -11.61
C LYS A 20 5.91 1.73 -11.22
N ALA A 21 5.39 0.73 -10.52
CA ALA A 21 4.09 0.80 -9.88
C ALA A 21 4.15 0.25 -8.46
N VAL A 22 3.18 0.67 -7.64
CA VAL A 22 2.89 0.00 -6.36
C VAL A 22 1.58 -0.75 -6.48
N VAL A 23 1.53 -1.94 -5.87
CA VAL A 23 0.32 -2.76 -5.81
C VAL A 23 -0.06 -3.00 -4.35
N PHE A 24 -1.30 -2.68 -4.02
CA PHE A 24 -1.92 -3.02 -2.74
C PHE A 24 -2.68 -4.33 -2.91
N ARG A 25 -2.16 -5.42 -2.32
CA ARG A 25 -2.87 -6.70 -2.23
C ARG A 25 -3.58 -6.79 -0.89
N ARG A 26 -4.88 -6.51 -0.87
CA ARG A 26 -5.72 -6.63 0.33
C ARG A 26 -6.41 -7.98 0.42
N GLY A 27 -6.20 -8.71 1.50
CA GLY A 27 -6.89 -9.97 1.74
C GLY A 27 -6.25 -10.76 2.88
N PRO A 28 -7.00 -11.15 3.93
CA PRO A 28 -8.40 -10.77 4.28
C PRO A 28 -8.59 -9.26 4.49
N SER A 29 -9.80 -8.76 4.77
CA SER A 29 -10.16 -7.33 4.73
C SER A 29 -9.26 -6.35 5.54
N ARG A 30 -8.52 -6.86 6.53
CA ARG A 30 -7.65 -6.12 7.45
C ARG A 30 -6.15 -6.39 7.26
N THR A 31 -5.77 -7.02 6.15
CA THR A 31 -4.37 -7.32 5.85
C THR A 31 -4.05 -6.83 4.44
N VAL A 32 -3.00 -6.03 4.31
CA VAL A 32 -2.53 -5.50 3.03
C VAL A 32 -1.05 -5.85 2.87
N LEU A 33 -0.68 -6.44 1.74
CA LEU A 33 0.70 -6.51 1.29
C LEU A 33 0.94 -5.37 0.31
N LEU A 34 1.99 -4.58 0.54
CA LEU A 34 2.51 -3.64 -0.45
C LEU A 34 3.53 -4.37 -1.32
N LEU A 35 3.38 -4.26 -2.64
CA LEU A 35 4.34 -4.74 -3.63
C LEU A 35 4.82 -3.57 -4.47
N THR A 36 6.04 -3.66 -4.98
CA THR A 36 6.47 -2.90 -6.16
C THR A 36 6.34 -3.78 -7.40
N TRP A 37 6.02 -3.16 -8.52
CA TRP A 37 5.99 -3.80 -9.83
C TRP A 37 6.88 -2.98 -10.77
N ASP A 38 7.93 -3.63 -11.24
CA ASP A 38 8.69 -3.14 -12.38
C ASP A 38 7.95 -3.55 -13.66
N LEU A 39 7.42 -2.56 -14.37
CA LEU A 39 6.64 -2.74 -15.60
C LEU A 39 7.53 -2.98 -16.83
N GLU A 40 8.84 -2.73 -16.73
CA GLU A 40 9.79 -3.01 -17.79
C GLU A 40 10.18 -4.48 -17.82
N SER A 41 10.50 -5.04 -16.65
CA SER A 41 10.88 -6.45 -16.49
C SER A 41 9.71 -7.37 -16.11
N ASP A 42 8.50 -6.83 -15.98
CA ASP A 42 7.31 -7.51 -15.45
C ASP A 42 7.54 -8.23 -14.12
N THR A 43 8.33 -7.62 -13.24
CA THR A 43 8.75 -8.23 -11.97
C THR A 43 8.03 -7.62 -10.78
N LEU A 44 7.35 -8.48 -10.00
CA LEU A 44 6.74 -8.12 -8.73
C LEU A 44 7.69 -8.42 -7.57
N THR A 45 7.95 -7.43 -6.73
CA THR A 45 8.68 -7.61 -5.47
C THR A 45 7.75 -7.40 -4.29
N ALA A 46 7.61 -8.45 -3.46
CA ALA A 46 6.85 -8.37 -2.22
C ALA A 46 7.62 -7.54 -1.20
N GLY A 47 6.93 -6.57 -0.59
CA GLY A 47 7.48 -5.78 0.50
C GLY A 47 6.78 -6.04 1.82
N GLN A 48 6.23 -4.97 2.40
CA GLN A 48 5.75 -4.99 3.76
C GLN A 48 4.29 -5.44 3.87
N TRP A 49 4.04 -6.38 4.79
CA TRP A 49 2.71 -6.66 5.31
C TRP A 49 2.27 -5.60 6.33
N PHE A 50 1.02 -5.15 6.19
CA PHE A 50 0.37 -4.24 7.10
C PHE A 50 -0.93 -4.86 7.65
N LYS A 51 -1.03 -4.91 8.98
CA LYS A 51 -2.25 -5.29 9.71
C LYS A 51 -3.06 -4.02 10.00
N GLY A 52 -4.12 -3.81 9.22
CA GLY A 52 -4.98 -2.64 9.27
C GLY A 52 -5.66 -2.39 7.91
N ARG A 53 -6.14 -1.16 7.72
CA ARG A 53 -6.73 -0.69 6.46
C ARG A 53 -5.78 0.29 5.79
N ILE A 54 -5.50 0.10 4.50
CA ILE A 54 -5.01 1.16 3.63
C ILE A 54 -6.16 1.55 2.71
N TYR A 55 -6.45 2.84 2.58
CA TYR A 55 -7.47 3.33 1.66
C TYR A 55 -6.78 3.64 0.34
N GLU A 56 -6.70 2.63 -0.51
CA GLU A 56 -5.84 2.60 -1.70
C GLU A 56 -6.15 3.75 -2.67
N ARG A 57 -7.43 4.13 -2.79
CA ARG A 57 -7.91 5.28 -3.59
C ARG A 57 -7.64 6.67 -2.99
N ARG A 58 -7.02 6.72 -1.81
CA ARG A 58 -6.55 7.95 -1.14
C ARG A 58 -5.02 7.96 -1.01
N CYS A 59 -4.37 7.09 -1.77
CA CYS A 59 -2.92 7.03 -1.87
C CYS A 59 -2.51 7.60 -3.23
N ASP A 60 -1.26 8.03 -3.33
CA ASP A 60 -0.66 8.43 -4.59
C ASP A 60 0.84 8.13 -4.58
N LEU A 61 1.41 7.91 -5.77
CA LEU A 61 2.81 7.60 -5.96
C LEU A 61 3.50 8.81 -6.61
N SER A 62 4.67 9.19 -6.11
CA SER A 62 5.43 10.29 -6.69
C SER A 62 5.72 10.02 -8.17
N PRO A 63 5.88 11.07 -9.00
CA PRO A 63 6.07 10.89 -10.44
C PRO A 63 7.23 9.95 -10.81
N ASP A 64 8.31 9.95 -10.03
CA ASP A 64 9.49 9.10 -10.18
C ASP A 64 9.32 7.68 -9.61
N GLY A 65 8.30 7.44 -8.80
CA GLY A 65 8.03 6.16 -8.14
C GLY A 65 8.75 5.94 -6.79
N GLU A 66 9.49 6.94 -6.30
CA GLU A 66 10.36 6.78 -5.12
C GLU A 66 9.65 6.99 -3.77
N LEU A 67 8.53 7.72 -3.77
CA LEU A 67 7.78 8.06 -2.57
C LEU A 67 6.31 7.71 -2.72
N LEU A 68 5.78 7.01 -1.72
CA LEU A 68 4.36 6.69 -1.60
C LEU A 68 3.72 7.57 -0.54
N CYS A 69 2.70 8.34 -0.93
CA CYS A 69 1.74 8.93 0.00
C CYS A 69 0.61 7.94 0.25
N TYR A 70 0.37 7.55 1.49
CA TYR A 70 -0.67 6.59 1.84
C TYR A 70 -1.51 7.03 3.04
N PHE A 71 -2.82 6.77 2.95
CA PHE A 71 -3.77 6.95 4.04
C PHE A 71 -4.14 5.60 4.65
N ALA A 72 -3.88 5.43 5.95
CA ALA A 72 -4.05 4.17 6.66
C ALA A 72 -4.83 4.32 7.98
N ALA A 73 -5.35 3.20 8.46
CA ALA A 73 -6.04 3.08 9.72
C ALA A 73 -5.72 1.77 10.45
N LYS A 74 -5.72 1.84 11.78
CA LYS A 74 -5.78 0.70 12.69
C LYS A 74 -7.07 0.78 13.50
N HIS A 75 -7.68 -0.38 13.74
CA HIS A 75 -8.87 -0.48 14.58
C HIS A 75 -8.57 -0.30 16.08
N HIS A 76 -7.32 -0.53 16.49
CA HIS A 76 -6.87 -0.44 17.87
C HIS A 76 -5.52 0.28 17.95
N GLY A 77 -5.34 1.07 19.01
CA GLY A 77 -4.12 1.84 19.27
C GLY A 77 -4.11 3.24 18.68
N ARG A 78 -3.06 3.99 18.98
CA ARG A 78 -2.78 5.32 18.41
C ARG A 78 -1.53 5.26 17.52
N PRO A 79 -1.49 5.95 16.36
CA PRO A 79 -2.62 6.65 15.74
C PRO A 79 -3.71 5.69 15.25
N GLY A 80 -4.98 6.12 15.34
CA GLY A 80 -6.10 5.37 14.79
C GLY A 80 -6.16 5.48 13.26
N THR A 81 -5.94 6.68 12.72
CA THR A 81 -5.89 6.98 11.28
C THR A 81 -4.81 8.00 10.99
N TRP A 82 -4.08 7.86 9.88
CA TRP A 82 -3.00 8.77 9.52
C TRP A 82 -2.75 8.81 8.01
N THR A 83 -2.15 9.90 7.55
CA THR A 83 -1.47 9.99 6.26
C THR A 83 0.03 9.89 6.51
N ALA A 84 0.76 9.15 5.68
CA ALA A 84 2.21 9.06 5.79
C ALA A 84 2.88 9.01 4.41
N ILE A 85 4.16 9.37 4.39
CA ILE A 85 5.05 9.22 3.24
C ILE A 85 6.02 8.08 3.54
N SER A 86 6.22 7.15 2.61
CA SER A 86 7.20 6.06 2.73
C SER A 86 7.93 5.81 1.41
N ARG A 87 8.96 4.94 1.45
CA ARG A 87 9.61 4.41 0.24
C ARG A 87 9.06 3.02 -0.07
N PRO A 88 8.46 2.78 -1.25
CA PRO A 88 8.12 1.43 -1.67
C PRO A 88 9.34 0.48 -1.68
N PRO A 89 9.15 -0.82 -1.42
CA PRO A 89 7.89 -1.50 -1.13
C PRO A 89 7.54 -1.51 0.38
N TYR A 90 8.09 -0.57 1.17
CA TYR A 90 7.89 -0.49 2.61
C TYR A 90 6.92 0.63 3.01
N LEU A 91 6.29 0.46 4.17
CA LEU A 91 5.37 1.41 4.80
C LEU A 91 6.00 2.05 6.05
N LYS A 92 7.32 1.96 6.20
CA LYS A 92 8.05 2.71 7.22
C LYS A 92 7.93 4.19 6.88
N ALA A 93 7.24 4.93 7.74
CA ALA A 93 6.97 6.35 7.52
C ALA A 93 8.28 7.16 7.61
N LEU A 94 8.56 7.92 6.56
CA LEU A 94 9.52 9.03 6.55
C LEU A 94 8.92 10.27 7.22
N ALA A 95 7.62 10.46 7.04
CA ALA A 95 6.82 11.48 7.71
C ALA A 95 5.40 10.94 7.93
N LEU A 96 4.76 11.35 9.03
CA LEU A 96 3.44 10.87 9.43
C LEU A 96 2.62 12.02 10.04
N TRP A 97 1.38 12.13 9.60
CA TRP A 97 0.39 13.07 10.12
C TRP A 97 -0.83 12.31 10.60
N GLU A 98 -1.08 12.36 11.90
CA GLU A 98 -2.29 11.79 12.48
C GLU A 98 -3.51 12.60 12.06
N LYS A 99 -4.56 11.91 11.62
CA LYS A 99 -5.85 12.58 11.44
C LYS A 99 -6.44 12.81 12.83
N ARG A 100 -6.59 14.10 13.19
CA ARG A 100 -7.28 14.53 14.41
C ARG A 100 -8.77 14.25 14.34
#